data_AF-A0A1I0J2E9-F1
#
_entry.id   AF-A0A1I0J2E9-F1
#
_cell.length_a   1.000
_cell.length_b   1.000
_cell.length_c   1.000
_cell.angle_alpha   90.00
_cell.angle_beta   90.00
_cell.angle_gamma   90.00
#
_symmetry.space_group_name_H-M   'P 1'
#
loop_
_entity.id
_entity.type
_entity.pdbx_description
1 polymer ?
#
loop_
_entity_poly.entity_id
_entity_poly.type
_entity_poly.pdbx_seq_one_letter_code
_entity_poly.pdbx_strand_id
1 'polypeptide(L)'
;MALAVGAFFGYKNLADSLTNTFTSKVDRWLRFEDGDSDESKALDAMRTQALQDAYMVRFARELLDGGNGSLSLKEAELQRLLAILQDPSSDVGQFSDALTIITRSRGLFAPPWMEDPTGKALAKLVNDSSLSQHKQVLLLERLKFDRAFLPFSRTLIADADSAWSMKMLAFDNLKLFEDPQALAFAQANVSKLDRYYRPKLALYIAQKTGSYAAVNEYAQFLRQTKPEFWQSDFLKLVGGLGGVLPSTGELPLEDISALIGDSVLLGAHFRLTDLMGSRRLALELDGGYAALIEPGRWLNDPRVVGAIIRHQPLSHDWLTRVVSFFQVNDQGYELATLQLTLRDEDRLFTQQGDIGANDVRGQLWLRVEAVPGGHRLSATWRDANTGRISASVIEAPQRLLKSLFQLSFDPQLLKSLTYQIPVNEDYL
;
A
#
# COMPACT_ATOMS: atom_id res chain seq x y z
N MET A 1 0.90 -93.77 -16.17
CA MET A 1 1.37 -92.63 -16.98
C MET A 1 0.22 -91.61 -17.17
N ALA A 2 -0.42 -91.14 -16.09
CA ALA A 2 -1.57 -90.22 -16.15
C ALA A 2 -1.48 -89.03 -15.16
N LEU A 3 -0.48 -89.02 -14.27
CA LEU A 3 -0.27 -87.95 -13.28
C LEU A 3 0.68 -86.84 -13.76
N ALA A 4 1.41 -87.06 -14.86
CA ALA A 4 2.36 -86.07 -15.40
C ALA A 4 1.71 -85.08 -16.39
N VAL A 5 0.52 -85.37 -16.91
CA VAL A 5 -0.16 -84.53 -17.90
C VAL A 5 -1.01 -83.44 -17.22
N GLY A 6 -1.64 -83.72 -16.07
CA GLY A 6 -2.45 -82.73 -15.33
C GLY A 6 -1.64 -81.58 -14.70
N ALA A 7 -0.38 -81.83 -14.31
CA ALA A 7 0.47 -80.82 -13.70
C ALA A 7 1.03 -79.79 -14.71
N PHE A 8 1.23 -80.19 -15.97
CA PHE A 8 1.76 -79.31 -17.01
C PHE A 8 0.70 -78.40 -17.63
N PHE A 9 -0.55 -78.86 -17.74
CA PHE A 9 -1.67 -78.02 -18.19
C PHE A 9 -2.17 -77.05 -17.11
N GLY A 10 -2.03 -77.40 -15.82
CA GLY A 10 -2.36 -76.51 -14.70
C GLY A 10 -1.38 -75.35 -14.53
N TYR A 11 -0.06 -75.61 -14.62
CA TYR A 11 0.97 -74.57 -14.48
C TYR A 11 0.99 -73.57 -15.63
N LYS A 12 0.74 -74.03 -16.86
CA LYS A 12 0.70 -73.15 -18.03
C LYS A 12 -0.52 -72.22 -18.00
N ASN A 13 -1.69 -72.74 -17.62
CA ASN A 13 -2.89 -71.92 -17.44
C ASN A 13 -2.80 -70.94 -16.25
N LEU A 14 -2.10 -71.31 -15.17
CA LEU A 14 -1.84 -70.42 -14.03
C LEU A 14 -0.82 -69.33 -14.37
N ALA A 15 0.25 -69.68 -15.09
CA ALA A 15 1.24 -68.73 -15.56
C ALA A 15 0.64 -67.77 -16.60
N ASP A 16 -0.16 -68.26 -17.53
CA ASP A 16 -0.84 -67.44 -18.53
C ASP A 16 -1.93 -66.56 -17.88
N SER A 17 -2.62 -67.05 -16.85
CA SER A 17 -3.59 -66.25 -16.07
C SER A 17 -2.90 -65.16 -15.23
N LEU A 18 -1.80 -65.47 -14.54
CA LEU A 18 -1.02 -64.50 -13.77
C LEU A 18 -0.36 -63.47 -14.68
N THR A 19 0.19 -63.90 -15.81
CA THR A 19 0.80 -63.00 -16.79
C THR A 19 -0.29 -62.13 -17.42
N ASN A 20 -1.45 -62.65 -17.82
CA ASN A 20 -2.53 -61.82 -18.33
C ASN A 20 -3.13 -60.87 -17.27
N THR A 21 -3.15 -61.27 -15.99
CA THR A 21 -3.61 -60.37 -14.91
C THR A 21 -2.57 -59.31 -14.59
N PHE A 22 -1.29 -59.66 -14.64
CA PHE A 22 -0.19 -58.72 -14.41
C PHE A 22 -0.05 -57.75 -15.59
N THR A 23 -0.06 -58.26 -16.83
CA THR A 23 -0.05 -57.46 -18.05
C THR A 23 -1.32 -56.62 -18.16
N SER A 24 -2.51 -57.12 -17.80
CA SER A 24 -3.70 -56.26 -17.79
C SER A 24 -3.66 -55.21 -16.69
N LYS A 25 -3.10 -55.51 -15.50
CA LYS A 25 -2.86 -54.50 -14.46
C LYS A 25 -1.83 -53.47 -14.91
N VAL A 26 -0.74 -53.87 -15.54
CA VAL A 26 0.33 -52.99 -16.05
C VAL A 26 -0.16 -52.17 -17.24
N ASP A 27 -0.87 -52.78 -18.19
CA ASP A 27 -1.52 -52.06 -19.30
C ASP A 27 -2.58 -51.10 -18.77
N ARG A 28 -3.36 -51.47 -17.75
CA ARG A 28 -4.33 -50.58 -17.10
C ARG A 28 -3.64 -49.46 -16.31
N TRP A 29 -2.46 -49.72 -15.73
CA TRP A 29 -1.57 -48.72 -15.12
C TRP A 29 -1.01 -47.74 -16.16
N LEU A 30 -0.67 -48.23 -17.35
CA LEU A 30 -0.05 -47.46 -18.44
C LEU A 30 -1.06 -46.78 -19.37
N ARG A 31 -2.30 -47.26 -19.44
CA ARG A 31 -3.35 -46.75 -20.34
C ARG A 31 -4.18 -45.63 -19.73
N PHE A 32 -4.06 -45.37 -18.42
CA PHE A 32 -4.74 -44.26 -17.75
C PHE A 32 -6.28 -44.27 -17.94
N GLU A 33 -6.88 -45.45 -18.12
CA GLU A 33 -8.30 -45.60 -18.48
C GLU A 33 -9.24 -45.62 -17.27
N ASP A 34 -8.74 -45.90 -16.06
CA ASP A 34 -9.56 -45.92 -14.82
C ASP A 34 -9.34 -44.64 -14.01
N GLY A 35 -10.18 -43.63 -14.28
CA GLY A 35 -10.16 -42.31 -13.66
C GLY A 35 -10.42 -42.26 -12.14
N ASP A 36 -10.48 -43.39 -11.45
CA ASP A 36 -10.83 -43.48 -10.02
C ASP A 36 -9.85 -44.28 -9.15
N SER A 37 -8.73 -44.78 -9.72
CA SER A 37 -7.67 -45.47 -8.97
C SER A 37 -6.84 -44.51 -8.10
N ASP A 38 -6.34 -44.99 -6.95
CA ASP A 38 -5.53 -44.20 -6.02
C ASP A 38 -4.24 -43.68 -6.69
N GLU A 39 -3.68 -44.44 -7.63
CA GLU A 39 -2.51 -44.05 -8.41
C GLU A 39 -2.81 -42.96 -9.44
N SER A 40 -4.00 -43.01 -10.08
CA SER A 40 -4.48 -41.94 -10.96
C SER A 40 -4.69 -40.64 -10.18
N LYS A 41 -5.23 -40.72 -8.96
CA LYS A 41 -5.40 -39.57 -8.05
C LYS A 41 -4.06 -38.98 -7.62
N ALA A 42 -3.08 -39.81 -7.27
CA ALA A 42 -1.74 -39.36 -6.89
C ALA A 42 -1.00 -38.68 -8.05
N LEU A 43 -1.08 -39.23 -9.26
CA LEU A 43 -0.49 -38.63 -10.46
C LEU A 43 -1.21 -37.35 -10.89
N ASP A 44 -2.54 -37.30 -10.74
CA ASP A 44 -3.29 -36.08 -11.03
C ASP A 44 -2.96 -34.97 -10.02
N ALA A 45 -2.74 -35.30 -8.75
CA ALA A 45 -2.23 -34.36 -7.75
C ALA A 45 -0.82 -33.84 -8.11
N MET A 46 0.11 -34.73 -8.49
CA MET A 46 1.45 -34.34 -8.95
C MET A 46 1.41 -33.44 -10.19
N ARG A 47 0.53 -33.77 -11.15
CA ARG A 47 0.33 -32.95 -12.36
C ARG A 47 -0.23 -31.57 -12.01
N THR A 48 -1.18 -31.49 -11.07
CA THR A 48 -1.73 -30.23 -10.59
C THR A 48 -0.64 -29.37 -9.94
N GLN A 49 0.15 -29.96 -9.05
CA GLN A 49 1.24 -29.26 -8.38
C GLN A 49 2.29 -28.76 -9.38
N ALA A 50 2.75 -29.61 -10.30
CA ALA A 50 3.70 -29.22 -11.33
C ALA A 50 3.17 -28.09 -12.24
N LEU A 51 1.86 -28.07 -12.50
CA LEU A 51 1.20 -27.02 -13.27
C LEU A 51 1.14 -25.70 -12.48
N GLN A 52 0.80 -25.74 -11.20
CA GLN A 52 0.83 -24.56 -10.32
C GLN A 52 2.26 -23.99 -10.21
N ASP A 53 3.24 -24.84 -9.96
CA ASP A 53 4.66 -24.45 -9.86
C ASP A 53 5.15 -23.81 -11.16
N ALA A 54 4.84 -24.41 -12.31
CA ALA A 54 5.20 -23.85 -13.61
C ALA A 54 4.58 -22.45 -13.82
N TYR A 55 3.33 -22.25 -13.41
CA TYR A 55 2.67 -20.95 -13.50
C TYR A 55 3.26 -19.91 -12.56
N MET A 56 3.57 -20.29 -11.31
CA MET A 56 4.20 -19.40 -10.34
C MET A 56 5.63 -19.02 -10.76
N VAL A 57 6.40 -19.94 -11.32
CA VAL A 57 7.74 -19.66 -11.87
C VAL A 57 7.66 -18.72 -13.06
N ARG A 58 6.70 -18.94 -13.97
CA ARG A 58 6.48 -18.04 -15.11
C ARG A 58 6.08 -16.64 -14.64
N PHE A 59 5.19 -16.54 -13.65
CA PHE A 59 4.79 -15.28 -13.04
C PHE A 59 5.98 -14.54 -12.40
N ALA A 60 6.82 -15.25 -11.65
CA ALA A 60 8.01 -14.68 -11.03
C ALA A 60 9.02 -14.15 -12.06
N ARG A 61 9.18 -14.84 -13.20
CA ARG A 61 10.05 -14.39 -14.30
C ARG A 61 9.49 -13.14 -14.99
N GLU A 62 8.19 -13.12 -15.32
CA GLU A 62 7.56 -11.95 -15.95
C GLU A 62 7.65 -10.70 -15.07
N LEU A 63 7.57 -10.85 -13.73
CA LEU A 63 7.79 -9.78 -12.76
C LEU A 63 9.22 -9.21 -12.78
N LEU A 64 10.24 -10.08 -12.91
CA LEU A 64 11.64 -9.67 -12.98
C LEU A 64 11.96 -8.92 -14.28
N ASP A 65 11.28 -9.26 -15.36
CA ASP A 65 11.46 -8.66 -16.68
C ASP A 65 10.63 -7.38 -16.90
N GLY A 66 9.94 -6.88 -15.86
CA GLY A 66 9.16 -5.64 -15.91
C GLY A 66 7.82 -5.76 -16.66
N GLY A 67 7.34 -6.98 -16.91
CA GLY A 67 6.03 -7.24 -17.51
C GLY A 67 4.89 -7.22 -16.49
N ASN A 68 3.66 -6.94 -16.93
CA ASN A 68 2.46 -6.92 -16.08
C ASN A 68 1.95 -8.33 -15.66
N GLY A 69 2.69 -9.40 -15.96
CA GLY A 69 2.38 -10.74 -15.47
C GLY A 69 1.09 -11.35 -16.04
N SER A 70 0.71 -11.06 -17.30
CA SER A 70 -0.55 -11.56 -17.87
C SER A 70 -0.41 -13.01 -18.34
N LEU A 71 -1.02 -13.92 -17.59
CA LEU A 71 -1.11 -15.34 -17.95
C LEU A 71 -2.42 -15.63 -18.67
N SER A 72 -2.39 -16.06 -19.93
CA SER A 72 -3.59 -16.65 -20.54
C SER A 72 -3.74 -18.09 -20.05
N LEU A 73 -4.87 -18.38 -19.40
CA LEU A 73 -5.28 -19.75 -19.06
C LEU A 73 -6.24 -20.28 -20.12
N LYS A 74 -6.12 -21.57 -20.45
CA LYS A 74 -7.16 -22.30 -21.17
C LYS A 74 -8.33 -22.62 -20.22
N GLU A 75 -9.51 -22.82 -20.78
CA GLU A 75 -10.71 -23.16 -20.00
C GLU A 75 -10.51 -24.37 -19.08
N ALA A 76 -9.88 -25.44 -19.57
CA ALA A 76 -9.60 -26.64 -18.77
C ALA A 76 -8.65 -26.37 -17.59
N GLU A 77 -7.73 -25.42 -17.73
CA GLU A 77 -6.79 -25.05 -16.67
C GLU A 77 -7.48 -24.18 -15.62
N LEU A 78 -8.34 -23.24 -16.07
CA LEU A 78 -9.19 -22.45 -15.19
C LEU A 78 -10.11 -23.35 -14.35
N GLN A 79 -10.81 -24.31 -14.98
CA GLN A 79 -11.68 -25.24 -14.27
C GLN A 79 -10.91 -26.09 -13.25
N ARG A 80 -9.71 -26.53 -13.58
CA ARG A 80 -8.86 -27.30 -12.66
C ARG A 80 -8.41 -26.46 -11.46
N LEU A 81 -8.05 -25.20 -11.67
CA LEU A 81 -7.70 -24.28 -10.57
C LEU A 81 -8.92 -23.93 -9.71
N LEU A 82 -10.10 -23.75 -10.30
CA LEU A 82 -11.35 -23.54 -9.56
C LEU A 82 -11.72 -24.76 -8.70
N ALA A 83 -11.47 -25.97 -9.19
CA ALA A 83 -11.68 -27.20 -8.43
C ALA A 83 -10.80 -27.24 -7.16
N ILE A 84 -9.55 -26.75 -7.22
CA ILE A 84 -8.68 -26.63 -6.04
C ILE A 84 -9.27 -25.64 -5.02
N LEU A 85 -9.83 -24.52 -5.48
CA LEU A 85 -10.46 -23.55 -4.60
C LEU A 85 -11.76 -24.05 -3.97
N GLN A 86 -12.45 -25.00 -4.62
CA GLN A 86 -13.67 -25.64 -4.13
C GLN A 86 -13.39 -26.81 -3.19
N ASP A 87 -12.19 -27.42 -3.28
CA ASP A 87 -11.82 -28.54 -2.44
C ASP A 87 -11.49 -28.07 -1.01
N PRO A 88 -12.28 -28.47 0.01
CA PRO A 88 -12.00 -28.09 1.39
C PRO A 88 -10.66 -28.65 1.88
N SER A 89 -10.23 -29.80 1.34
CA SER A 89 -9.03 -30.53 1.72
C SER A 89 -7.73 -29.97 1.13
N SER A 90 -7.83 -29.08 0.14
CA SER A 90 -6.65 -28.36 -0.39
C SER A 90 -5.92 -27.64 0.74
N ASP A 91 -4.58 -27.64 0.72
CA ASP A 91 -3.85 -26.85 1.70
C ASP A 91 -3.95 -25.34 1.39
N VAL A 92 -3.58 -24.51 2.37
CA VAL A 92 -3.64 -23.05 2.24
C VAL A 92 -2.71 -22.52 1.14
N GLY A 93 -1.55 -23.16 0.92
CA GLY A 93 -0.57 -22.76 -0.09
C GLY A 93 -1.12 -23.00 -1.49
N GLN A 94 -1.57 -24.22 -1.77
CA GLN A 94 -2.21 -24.60 -3.04
C GLN A 94 -3.43 -23.72 -3.35
N PHE A 95 -4.23 -23.41 -2.33
CA PHE A 95 -5.37 -22.50 -2.45
C PHE A 95 -4.91 -21.06 -2.82
N SER A 96 -3.92 -20.52 -2.10
CA SER A 96 -3.37 -19.19 -2.33
C SER A 96 -2.76 -19.05 -3.74
N ASP A 97 -2.03 -20.07 -4.19
CA ASP A 97 -1.40 -20.10 -5.50
C ASP A 97 -2.44 -20.20 -6.61
N ALA A 98 -3.43 -21.10 -6.48
CA ALA A 98 -4.53 -21.19 -7.43
C ALA A 98 -5.30 -19.86 -7.56
N LEU A 99 -5.61 -19.23 -6.42
CA LEU A 99 -6.29 -17.93 -6.41
C LEU A 99 -5.44 -16.84 -7.04
N THR A 100 -4.12 -16.84 -6.80
CA THR A 100 -3.19 -15.90 -7.41
C THR A 100 -3.14 -16.07 -8.93
N ILE A 101 -3.02 -17.30 -9.41
CA ILE A 101 -2.96 -17.61 -10.85
C ILE A 101 -4.25 -17.17 -11.53
N ILE A 102 -5.42 -17.53 -10.98
CA ILE A 102 -6.74 -17.16 -11.55
C ILE A 102 -6.93 -15.64 -11.57
N THR A 103 -6.59 -14.95 -10.48
CA THR A 103 -6.79 -13.49 -10.41
C THR A 103 -5.88 -12.74 -11.36
N ARG A 104 -4.64 -13.20 -11.57
CA ARG A 104 -3.69 -12.62 -12.52
C ARG A 104 -4.02 -12.94 -13.97
N SER A 105 -4.58 -14.12 -14.24
CA SER A 105 -4.93 -14.51 -15.61
C SER A 105 -6.07 -13.71 -16.23
N ARG A 106 -6.85 -12.99 -15.40
CA ARG A 106 -7.95 -12.12 -15.86
C ARG A 106 -7.47 -10.94 -16.71
N GLY A 107 -6.18 -10.62 -16.67
CA GLY A 107 -5.55 -9.66 -17.59
C GLY A 107 -5.98 -8.21 -17.38
N LEU A 108 -5.39 -7.30 -18.16
CA LEU A 108 -5.63 -5.85 -18.11
C LEU A 108 -7.06 -5.43 -18.53
N PHE A 109 -7.80 -6.32 -19.21
CA PHE A 109 -9.05 -6.02 -19.92
C PHE A 109 -10.31 -6.64 -19.29
N ALA A 110 -10.19 -7.38 -18.18
CA ALA A 110 -11.30 -7.70 -17.30
C ALA A 110 -11.05 -6.99 -15.97
N PRO A 111 -11.25 -5.67 -15.93
CA PRO A 111 -10.81 -4.92 -14.78
C PRO A 111 -11.64 -5.31 -13.56
N PRO A 112 -11.09 -5.24 -12.34
CA PRO A 112 -11.80 -5.63 -11.12
C PRO A 112 -13.19 -4.96 -10.98
N TRP A 113 -13.41 -3.78 -11.56
CA TRP A 113 -14.71 -3.11 -11.54
C TRP A 113 -15.78 -3.68 -12.49
N MET A 114 -15.42 -4.58 -13.41
CA MET A 114 -16.37 -5.29 -14.27
C MET A 114 -16.72 -6.65 -13.68
N GLU A 115 -18.01 -6.97 -13.65
CA GLU A 115 -18.50 -8.25 -13.19
C GLU A 115 -18.27 -9.31 -14.29
N ASP A 116 -17.36 -10.25 -14.08
CA ASP A 116 -17.08 -11.33 -15.03
C ASP A 116 -17.47 -12.72 -14.47
N PRO A 117 -17.60 -13.75 -15.34
CA PRO A 117 -18.00 -15.10 -14.91
C PRO A 117 -17.05 -15.73 -13.87
N THR A 118 -15.76 -15.44 -13.94
CA THR A 118 -14.75 -15.92 -12.99
C THR A 118 -14.92 -15.22 -11.65
N GLY A 119 -15.10 -13.90 -11.64
CA GLY A 119 -15.42 -13.12 -10.44
C GLY A 119 -16.68 -13.63 -9.75
N LYS A 120 -17.74 -13.94 -10.51
CA LYS A 120 -18.97 -14.59 -9.99
C LYS A 120 -18.70 -15.96 -9.38
N ALA A 121 -17.90 -16.79 -10.04
CA ALA A 121 -17.54 -18.11 -9.54
C ALA A 121 -16.77 -18.02 -8.21
N LEU A 122 -15.79 -17.12 -8.13
CA LEU A 122 -14.99 -16.89 -6.93
C LEU A 122 -15.82 -16.27 -5.80
N ALA A 123 -16.72 -15.32 -6.11
CA ALA A 123 -17.58 -14.69 -5.10
C ALA A 123 -18.53 -15.70 -4.43
N LYS A 124 -18.97 -16.75 -5.15
CA LYS A 124 -19.78 -17.82 -4.57
C LYS A 124 -19.03 -18.61 -3.49
N LEU A 125 -17.71 -18.77 -3.62
CA LEU A 125 -16.89 -19.54 -2.68
C LEU A 125 -16.78 -18.86 -1.32
N VAL A 126 -16.98 -17.55 -1.24
CA VAL A 126 -16.78 -16.82 0.02
C VAL A 126 -17.81 -17.20 1.09
N ASN A 127 -19.01 -17.64 0.67
CA ASN A 127 -20.04 -18.16 1.57
C ASN A 127 -19.94 -19.66 1.83
N ASP A 128 -18.92 -20.32 1.30
CA ASP A 128 -18.74 -21.75 1.52
C ASP A 128 -18.23 -21.99 2.95
N SER A 129 -19.11 -22.54 3.79
CA SER A 129 -18.81 -22.86 5.19
C SER A 129 -17.84 -24.02 5.34
N SER A 130 -17.57 -24.77 4.27
CA SER A 130 -16.53 -25.81 4.26
C SER A 130 -15.11 -25.23 4.16
N LEU A 131 -14.97 -23.98 3.71
CA LEU A 131 -13.68 -23.30 3.66
C LEU A 131 -13.28 -22.77 5.04
N SER A 132 -12.01 -22.95 5.40
CA SER A 132 -11.45 -22.35 6.62
C SER A 132 -11.52 -20.82 6.58
N GLN A 133 -11.59 -20.20 7.76
CA GLN A 133 -11.58 -18.74 7.90
C GLN A 133 -10.38 -18.09 7.19
N HIS A 134 -9.21 -18.74 7.20
CA HIS A 134 -8.01 -18.22 6.53
C HIS A 134 -8.16 -18.18 5.01
N LYS A 135 -8.71 -19.25 4.40
CA LYS A 135 -9.03 -19.29 2.95
C LYS A 135 -10.07 -18.23 2.58
N GLN A 136 -11.08 -18.03 3.43
CA GLN A 136 -12.06 -16.96 3.24
C GLN A 136 -11.38 -15.58 3.24
N VAL A 137 -10.53 -15.28 4.23
CA VAL A 137 -9.76 -14.01 4.27
C VAL A 137 -8.91 -13.82 3.00
N LEU A 138 -8.25 -14.86 2.51
CA LEU A 138 -7.49 -14.79 1.25
C LEU A 138 -8.39 -14.42 0.06
N LEU A 139 -9.58 -15.01 -0.04
CA LEU A 139 -10.57 -14.61 -1.06
C LEU A 139 -10.96 -13.13 -0.91
N LEU A 140 -11.27 -12.69 0.31
CA LEU A 140 -11.61 -11.29 0.58
C LEU A 140 -10.50 -10.33 0.14
N GLU A 141 -9.26 -10.63 0.51
CA GLU A 141 -8.10 -9.79 0.21
C GLU A 141 -7.84 -9.66 -1.29
N ARG A 142 -8.04 -10.74 -2.05
CA ARG A 142 -7.83 -10.77 -3.50
C ARG A 142 -9.01 -10.22 -4.30
N LEU A 143 -10.23 -10.33 -3.77
CA LEU A 143 -11.46 -9.91 -4.45
C LEU A 143 -12.02 -8.58 -3.94
N LYS A 144 -11.37 -7.90 -2.98
CA LYS A 144 -11.85 -6.63 -2.42
C LYS A 144 -12.09 -5.53 -3.47
N PHE A 145 -11.53 -5.63 -4.67
CA PHE A 145 -11.77 -4.68 -5.75
C PHE A 145 -12.69 -5.23 -6.85
N ASP A 146 -13.20 -6.44 -6.70
CA ASP A 146 -14.08 -7.10 -7.65
C ASP A 146 -15.55 -6.67 -7.45
N ARG A 147 -16.23 -6.23 -8.51
CA ARG A 147 -17.65 -5.84 -8.43
C ARG A 147 -18.58 -7.02 -8.12
N ALA A 148 -18.25 -8.24 -8.54
CA ALA A 148 -19.02 -9.45 -8.21
C ALA A 148 -19.05 -9.70 -6.69
N PHE A 149 -18.14 -9.08 -5.96
CA PHE A 149 -18.00 -9.19 -4.52
C PHE A 149 -18.89 -8.24 -3.70
N LEU A 150 -19.54 -7.29 -4.37
CA LEU A 150 -20.35 -6.26 -3.75
C LEU A 150 -21.52 -6.79 -2.92
N PRO A 151 -22.34 -7.76 -3.39
CA PRO A 151 -23.45 -8.30 -2.60
C PRO A 151 -22.98 -8.88 -1.27
N PHE A 152 -21.82 -9.54 -1.26
CA PHE A 152 -21.26 -10.14 -0.05
C PHE A 152 -20.67 -9.07 0.88
N SER A 153 -19.99 -8.07 0.33
CA SER A 153 -19.45 -6.96 1.11
C SER A 153 -20.56 -6.24 1.90
N ARG A 154 -21.74 -6.06 1.30
CA ARG A 154 -22.93 -5.53 1.99
C ARG A 154 -23.36 -6.40 3.18
N THR A 155 -23.34 -7.72 3.03
CA THR A 155 -23.71 -8.66 4.11
C THR A 155 -22.71 -8.58 5.26
N LEU A 156 -21.40 -8.61 4.98
CA LEU A 156 -20.37 -8.57 6.02
C LEU A 156 -20.40 -7.30 6.86
N ILE A 157 -20.60 -6.13 6.25
CA ILE A 157 -20.61 -4.88 7.02
C ILE A 157 -21.85 -4.74 7.90
N ALA A 158 -22.96 -5.40 7.53
CA ALA A 158 -24.21 -5.39 8.27
C ALA A 158 -24.24 -6.43 9.39
N ASP A 159 -23.46 -7.50 9.26
CA ASP A 159 -23.34 -8.55 10.27
C ASP A 159 -22.58 -8.05 11.52
N ALA A 160 -23.20 -8.12 12.70
CA ALA A 160 -22.58 -7.71 13.95
C ALA A 160 -21.42 -8.63 14.35
N ASP A 161 -21.51 -9.92 14.04
CA ASP A 161 -20.60 -10.96 14.54
C ASP A 161 -19.36 -11.17 13.65
N SER A 162 -19.41 -10.65 12.41
CA SER A 162 -18.29 -10.69 11.49
C SER A 162 -17.03 -10.01 12.04
N ALA A 163 -15.88 -10.67 11.89
CA ALA A 163 -14.59 -10.18 12.34
C ALA A 163 -14.23 -8.84 11.69
N TRP A 164 -13.61 -7.93 12.45
CA TRP A 164 -13.26 -6.59 11.96
C TRP A 164 -12.33 -6.60 10.75
N SER A 165 -11.39 -7.56 10.66
CA SER A 165 -10.53 -7.72 9.48
C SER A 165 -11.36 -7.96 8.22
N MET A 166 -12.39 -8.81 8.29
CA MET A 166 -13.29 -9.09 7.17
C MET A 166 -14.15 -7.88 6.82
N LYS A 167 -14.71 -7.21 7.84
CA LYS A 167 -15.49 -5.97 7.66
C LYS A 167 -14.67 -4.88 6.96
N MET A 168 -13.39 -4.77 7.29
CA MET A 168 -12.51 -3.75 6.71
C MET A 168 -12.06 -4.07 5.27
N LEU A 169 -12.07 -5.34 4.88
CA LEU A 169 -11.91 -5.76 3.47
C LEU A 169 -13.19 -5.52 2.67
N ALA A 170 -14.36 -5.84 3.24
CA ALA A 170 -15.65 -5.49 2.65
C ALA A 170 -15.82 -3.98 2.49
N PHE A 171 -15.37 -3.20 3.46
CA PHE A 171 -15.34 -1.75 3.40
C PHE A 171 -14.51 -1.23 2.21
N ASP A 172 -13.36 -1.85 1.89
CA ASP A 172 -12.57 -1.46 0.71
C ASP A 172 -13.32 -1.68 -0.61
N ASN A 173 -14.18 -2.70 -0.69
CA ASN A 173 -15.04 -2.93 -1.83
C ASN A 173 -16.15 -1.87 -1.94
N LEU A 174 -16.83 -1.59 -0.83
CA LEU A 174 -17.89 -0.58 -0.78
C LEU A 174 -17.38 0.82 -1.12
N LYS A 175 -16.14 1.16 -0.73
CA LYS A 175 -15.51 2.44 -1.12
C LYS A 175 -15.38 2.63 -2.64
N LEU A 176 -15.39 1.55 -3.42
CA LEU A 176 -15.30 1.63 -4.88
C LEU A 176 -16.66 1.68 -5.55
N PHE A 177 -17.64 0.95 -5.02
CA PHE A 177 -18.91 0.72 -5.70
C PHE A 177 -20.12 1.38 -5.03
N GLU A 178 -20.06 1.66 -3.73
CA GLU A 178 -21.17 2.14 -2.89
C GLU A 178 -20.71 3.15 -1.83
N ASP A 179 -20.17 4.26 -2.33
CA ASP A 179 -19.68 5.39 -1.54
C ASP A 179 -20.60 5.80 -0.36
N PRO A 180 -21.94 5.96 -0.54
CA PRO A 180 -22.81 6.37 0.56
C PRO A 180 -22.85 5.36 1.71
N GLN A 181 -22.87 4.05 1.38
CA GLN A 181 -22.91 3.01 2.40
C GLN A 181 -21.56 2.88 3.11
N ALA A 182 -20.46 2.99 2.36
CA ALA A 182 -19.12 3.05 2.95
C ALA A 182 -18.97 4.25 3.90
N LEU A 183 -19.50 5.42 3.54
CA LEU A 183 -19.46 6.60 4.41
C LEU A 183 -20.27 6.40 5.69
N ALA A 184 -21.49 5.88 5.58
CA ALA A 184 -22.33 5.58 6.75
C ALA A 184 -21.64 4.56 7.68
N PHE A 185 -21.02 3.53 7.12
CA PHE A 185 -20.23 2.55 7.88
C PHE A 185 -19.05 3.22 8.60
N ALA A 186 -18.29 4.07 7.92
CA ALA A 186 -17.14 4.76 8.51
C ALA A 186 -17.57 5.66 9.67
N GLN A 187 -18.61 6.48 9.47
CA GLN A 187 -19.14 7.39 10.49
C GLN A 187 -19.67 6.65 11.72
N ALA A 188 -20.35 5.52 11.53
CA ALA A 188 -20.92 4.73 12.62
C ALA A 188 -19.87 4.04 13.50
N ASN A 189 -18.64 3.85 12.99
CA ASN A 189 -17.63 2.97 13.60
C ASN A 189 -16.29 3.66 13.93
N VAL A 190 -15.97 4.83 13.37
CA VAL A 190 -14.67 5.50 13.56
C VAL A 190 -14.30 5.73 15.04
N SER A 191 -15.27 5.98 15.92
CA SER A 191 -15.03 6.17 17.35
C SER A 191 -15.03 4.88 18.18
N LYS A 192 -15.50 3.77 17.62
CA LYS A 192 -15.67 2.47 18.32
C LYS A 192 -14.54 1.49 18.05
N LEU A 193 -13.74 1.76 17.01
CA LEU A 193 -12.74 0.83 16.52
C LEU A 193 -11.39 0.94 17.20
N ASP A 194 -10.72 -0.21 17.26
CA ASP A 194 -9.33 -0.32 17.65
C ASP A 194 -8.41 0.53 16.74
N ARG A 195 -7.26 0.85 17.31
CA ARG A 195 -6.22 1.70 16.74
C ARG A 195 -5.82 1.39 15.29
N TYR A 196 -5.93 0.13 14.86
CA TYR A 196 -5.53 -0.32 13.52
C TYR A 196 -6.39 0.26 12.40
N TYR A 197 -7.70 0.40 12.62
CA TYR A 197 -8.66 0.77 11.58
C TYR A 197 -9.11 2.22 11.68
N ARG A 198 -9.01 2.81 12.87
CA ARG A 198 -9.44 4.19 13.14
C ARG A 198 -8.80 5.24 12.22
N PRO A 199 -7.48 5.25 11.93
CA PRO A 199 -6.90 6.20 10.99
C PRO A 199 -7.52 6.09 9.59
N LYS A 200 -7.73 4.85 9.11
CA LYS A 200 -8.29 4.58 7.76
C LYS A 200 -9.71 5.11 7.64
N LEU A 201 -10.56 4.92 8.65
CA LEU A 201 -11.93 5.43 8.64
C LEU A 201 -11.96 6.96 8.77
N ALA A 202 -11.17 7.54 9.66
CA ALA A 202 -11.11 9.00 9.83
C ALA A 202 -10.69 9.72 8.55
N LEU A 203 -9.64 9.22 7.89
CA LEU A 203 -9.16 9.73 6.60
C LEU A 203 -10.22 9.58 5.50
N TYR A 204 -10.92 8.45 5.44
CA TYR A 204 -12.00 8.27 4.46
C TYR A 204 -13.17 9.24 4.66
N ILE A 205 -13.57 9.50 5.91
CA ILE A 205 -14.60 10.50 6.22
C ILE A 205 -14.14 11.88 5.76
N ALA A 206 -12.89 12.26 6.03
CA ALA A 206 -12.33 13.53 5.57
C ALA A 206 -12.33 13.65 4.05
N GLN A 207 -11.93 12.59 3.34
CA GLN A 207 -11.94 12.54 1.87
C GLN A 207 -13.35 12.77 1.28
N LYS A 208 -14.38 12.13 1.86
CA LYS A 208 -15.74 12.15 1.30
C LYS A 208 -16.57 13.35 1.73
N THR A 209 -16.30 13.91 2.90
CA THR A 209 -17.11 15.01 3.48
C THR A 209 -16.40 16.36 3.47
N GLY A 210 -15.09 16.39 3.27
CA GLY A 210 -14.25 17.57 3.49
C GLY A 210 -14.04 17.93 4.96
N SER A 211 -14.67 17.21 5.91
CA SER A 211 -14.54 17.47 7.34
C SER A 211 -13.42 16.66 7.99
N TYR A 212 -12.47 17.34 8.61
CA TYR A 212 -11.34 16.73 9.31
C TYR A 212 -11.62 16.47 10.80
N ALA A 213 -12.86 16.67 11.26
CA ALA A 213 -13.22 16.52 12.67
C ALA A 213 -12.82 15.15 13.25
N ALA A 214 -13.09 14.05 12.54
CA ALA A 214 -12.71 12.70 12.98
C ALA A 214 -11.18 12.48 13.01
N VAL A 215 -10.45 13.10 12.08
CA VAL A 215 -8.98 13.07 12.05
C VAL A 215 -8.42 13.84 13.24
N ASN A 216 -8.92 15.05 13.48
CA ASN A 216 -8.48 15.93 14.56
C ASN A 216 -8.78 15.36 15.93
N GLU A 217 -10.00 14.80 16.13
CA GLU A 217 -10.38 14.14 17.38
C GLU A 217 -9.45 12.97 17.70
N TYR A 218 -9.16 12.12 16.71
CA TYR A 218 -8.28 10.98 16.93
C TYR A 218 -6.82 11.41 17.13
N ALA A 219 -6.33 12.39 16.36
CA ALA A 219 -5.02 12.99 16.55
C ALA A 219 -4.86 13.60 17.95
N GLN A 220 -5.90 14.26 18.47
CA GLN A 220 -5.91 14.79 19.83
C GLN A 220 -5.88 13.68 20.87
N PHE A 221 -6.72 12.65 20.72
CA PHE A 221 -6.72 11.47 21.59
C PHE A 221 -5.33 10.84 21.67
N LEU A 222 -4.68 10.57 20.53
CA LEU A 222 -3.35 9.97 20.45
C LEU A 222 -2.29 10.80 21.19
N ARG A 223 -2.32 12.13 21.03
CA ARG A 223 -1.36 13.04 21.69
C ARG A 223 -1.55 13.12 23.20
N GLN A 224 -2.80 13.09 23.66
CA GLN A 224 -3.13 13.22 25.08
C GLN A 224 -2.94 11.92 25.85
N THR A 225 -3.38 10.80 25.27
CA THR A 225 -3.38 9.52 25.98
C THR A 225 -2.12 8.70 25.73
N LYS A 226 -1.40 8.96 24.62
CA LYS A 226 -0.18 8.26 24.22
C LYS A 226 -0.25 6.73 24.41
N PRO A 227 -1.30 6.05 23.88
CA PRO A 227 -1.42 4.61 23.98
C PRO A 227 -0.23 3.91 23.28
N GLU A 228 -0.11 2.60 23.47
CA GLU A 228 0.94 1.83 22.80
C GLU A 228 0.95 2.09 21.28
N PHE A 229 2.14 2.41 20.74
CA PHE A 229 2.37 2.76 19.34
C PHE A 229 1.59 3.98 18.81
N TRP A 230 1.18 4.91 19.68
CA TRP A 230 0.46 6.13 19.29
C TRP A 230 1.18 6.92 18.19
N GLN A 231 2.52 6.91 18.17
CA GLN A 231 3.33 7.60 17.17
C GLN A 231 3.01 7.09 15.77
N SER A 232 3.02 5.76 15.57
CA SER A 232 2.71 5.16 14.28
C SER A 232 1.29 5.49 13.83
N ASP A 233 0.32 5.51 14.74
CA ASP A 233 -1.07 5.81 14.36
C ASP A 233 -1.29 7.30 14.08
N PHE A 234 -0.58 8.17 14.81
CA PHE A 234 -0.58 9.60 14.55
C PHE A 234 0.08 9.89 13.19
N LEU A 235 1.23 9.27 12.92
CA LEU A 235 1.91 9.39 11.64
C LEU A 235 1.12 8.79 10.47
N LYS A 236 0.27 7.77 10.69
CA LYS A 236 -0.66 7.28 9.65
C LYS A 236 -1.68 8.34 9.25
N LEU A 237 -2.15 9.17 10.18
CA LEU A 237 -3.02 10.30 9.86
C LEU A 237 -2.27 11.32 9.00
N VAL A 238 -1.07 11.72 9.44
CA VAL A 238 -0.21 12.69 8.72
C VAL A 238 0.16 12.17 7.32
N GLY A 239 0.70 10.96 7.23
CA GLY A 239 1.17 10.36 5.98
C GLY A 239 0.04 9.99 5.03
N GLY A 240 -1.19 9.82 5.52
CA GLY A 240 -2.38 9.57 4.72
C GLY A 240 -3.03 10.82 4.12
N LEU A 241 -2.61 12.03 4.52
CA LEU A 241 -3.21 13.28 4.06
C LEU A 241 -3.21 13.40 2.53
N GLY A 242 -2.10 13.07 1.87
CA GLY A 242 -2.00 13.19 0.41
C GLY A 242 -3.13 12.46 -0.34
N GLY A 243 -3.54 11.28 0.14
CA GLY A 243 -4.62 10.50 -0.46
C GLY A 243 -6.04 11.05 -0.21
N VAL A 244 -6.23 11.99 0.72
CA VAL A 244 -7.56 12.51 1.10
C VAL A 244 -7.77 13.97 0.75
N LEU A 245 -6.72 14.67 0.32
CA LEU A 245 -6.86 16.05 -0.12
C LEU A 245 -7.86 16.14 -1.29
N PRO A 246 -8.61 17.24 -1.42
CA PRO A 246 -9.36 17.51 -2.63
C PRO A 246 -8.40 17.63 -3.84
N SER A 247 -8.75 17.06 -4.99
CA SER A 247 -8.01 17.28 -6.25
C SER A 247 -8.36 18.63 -6.88
N THR A 248 -9.56 19.14 -6.57
CA THR A 248 -10.09 20.43 -7.01
C THR A 248 -10.82 21.10 -5.86
N GLY A 249 -10.79 22.44 -5.79
CA GLY A 249 -11.48 23.21 -4.76
C GLY A 249 -10.55 23.80 -3.70
N GLU A 250 -11.14 24.28 -2.60
CA GLU A 250 -10.40 24.84 -1.48
C GLU A 250 -9.73 23.74 -0.66
N LEU A 251 -8.48 23.99 -0.26
CA LEU A 251 -7.75 23.10 0.62
C LEU A 251 -8.06 23.47 2.08
N PRO A 252 -8.28 22.48 2.97
CA PRO A 252 -8.50 22.69 4.40
C PRO A 252 -7.16 23.00 5.09
N LEU A 253 -6.57 24.14 4.74
CA LEU A 253 -5.20 24.50 5.13
C LEU A 253 -5.01 24.54 6.64
N GLU A 254 -6.02 24.98 7.40
CA GLU A 254 -5.97 25.04 8.86
C GLU A 254 -5.83 23.65 9.48
N ASP A 255 -6.66 22.69 9.05
CA ASP A 255 -6.60 21.30 9.55
C ASP A 255 -5.29 20.61 9.15
N ILE A 256 -4.84 20.82 7.91
CA ILE A 256 -3.59 20.26 7.39
C ILE A 256 -2.39 20.83 8.15
N SER A 257 -2.34 22.16 8.31
CA SER A 257 -1.25 22.82 9.03
C SER A 257 -1.23 22.44 10.50
N ALA A 258 -2.41 22.27 11.12
CA ALA A 258 -2.49 21.82 12.49
C ALA A 258 -1.91 20.41 12.65
N LEU A 259 -2.38 19.45 11.83
CA LEU A 259 -1.93 18.07 11.95
C LEU A 259 -0.43 17.89 11.67
N ILE A 260 0.08 18.50 10.58
CA ILE A 260 1.49 18.39 10.22
C ILE A 260 2.36 19.25 11.15
N GLY A 261 1.94 20.49 11.45
CA GLY A 261 2.67 21.38 12.35
C GLY A 261 2.81 20.79 13.75
N ASP A 262 1.77 20.15 14.26
CA ASP A 262 1.81 19.42 15.53
C ASP A 262 2.76 18.21 15.45
N SER A 263 2.85 17.53 14.30
CA SER A 263 3.84 16.47 14.10
C SER A 263 5.27 17.00 14.18
N VAL A 264 5.54 18.17 13.60
CA VAL A 264 6.85 18.83 13.67
C VAL A 264 7.19 19.23 15.10
N LEU A 265 6.22 19.74 15.86
CA LEU A 265 6.41 20.08 17.27
C LEU A 265 6.75 18.85 18.13
N LEU A 266 6.19 17.68 17.79
CA LEU A 266 6.51 16.42 18.44
C LEU A 266 7.88 15.85 18.04
N GLY A 267 8.55 16.42 17.03
CA GLY A 267 9.86 15.94 16.55
C GLY A 267 9.76 14.95 15.39
N ALA A 268 8.62 14.89 14.70
CA ALA A 268 8.52 14.11 13.48
C ALA A 268 9.50 14.66 12.43
N HIS A 269 9.98 13.79 11.55
CA HIS A 269 10.83 14.17 10.42
C HIS A 269 10.71 13.16 9.28
N PHE A 270 11.10 13.58 8.07
CA PHE A 270 11.23 12.67 6.96
C PHE A 270 12.55 11.89 7.03
N ARG A 271 12.47 10.60 6.71
CA ARG A 271 13.65 9.73 6.65
C ARG A 271 13.55 8.75 5.48
N LEU A 272 14.71 8.45 4.90
CA LEU A 272 14.86 7.29 4.03
C LEU A 272 15.08 6.03 4.85
N THR A 273 14.22 5.04 4.66
CA THR A 273 14.23 3.77 5.37
C THR A 273 14.03 2.61 4.40
N ASP A 274 14.58 1.45 4.72
CA ASP A 274 14.43 0.23 3.93
C ASP A 274 13.14 -0.51 4.30
N LEU A 275 12.00 0.18 4.14
CA LEU A 275 10.68 -0.42 4.34
C LEU A 275 10.39 -1.38 3.18
N MET A 276 10.03 -2.62 3.51
CA MET A 276 9.61 -3.66 2.55
C MET A 276 10.65 -3.95 1.45
N GLY A 277 11.95 -3.93 1.81
CA GLY A 277 13.04 -4.32 0.90
C GLY A 277 13.39 -3.28 -0.17
N SER A 278 12.83 -2.07 -0.10
CA SER A 278 13.20 -0.96 -0.98
C SER A 278 13.38 0.33 -0.17
N ARG A 279 14.27 1.20 -0.64
CA ARG A 279 14.53 2.47 0.04
C ARG A 279 13.38 3.44 -0.21
N ARG A 280 12.69 3.83 0.85
CA ARG A 280 11.48 4.67 0.80
C ARG A 280 11.54 5.84 1.77
N LEU A 281 10.89 6.93 1.39
CA LEU A 281 10.62 8.07 2.24
C LEU A 281 9.46 7.73 3.19
N ALA A 282 9.70 7.87 4.48
CA ALA A 282 8.72 7.68 5.54
C ALA A 282 8.77 8.85 6.52
N LEU A 283 7.68 9.02 7.26
CA LEU A 283 7.69 9.81 8.48
C LEU A 283 8.20 8.95 9.63
N GLU A 284 9.03 9.54 10.48
CA GLU A 284 9.51 8.95 11.73
C GLU A 284 9.18 9.87 12.91
N LEU A 285 8.75 9.28 14.03
CA LEU A 285 8.48 9.96 15.30
C LEU A 285 8.72 8.97 16.44
N ASP A 286 9.71 9.22 17.30
CA ASP A 286 10.09 8.39 18.46
C ASP A 286 10.09 6.87 18.17
N GLY A 287 10.69 6.45 17.04
CA GLY A 287 10.76 5.04 16.61
C GLY A 287 9.49 4.48 15.95
N GLY A 288 8.41 5.26 15.88
CA GLY A 288 7.24 4.95 15.05
C GLY A 288 7.45 5.41 13.61
N TYR A 289 6.97 4.63 12.65
CA TYR A 289 7.05 4.94 11.21
C TYR A 289 5.68 4.93 10.53
N ALA A 290 5.53 5.78 9.51
CA ALA A 290 4.43 5.67 8.56
C ALA A 290 4.88 6.00 7.13
N ALA A 291 4.33 5.27 6.17
CA ALA A 291 4.50 5.57 4.75
C ALA A 291 3.74 6.84 4.37
N LEU A 292 4.26 7.53 3.36
CA LEU A 292 3.60 8.69 2.75
C LEU A 292 2.77 8.24 1.56
N ILE A 293 1.47 8.53 1.60
CA ILE A 293 0.52 8.30 0.52
C ILE A 293 0.42 9.58 -0.31
N GLU A 294 0.75 9.49 -1.60
CA GLU A 294 0.69 10.61 -2.56
C GLU A 294 1.28 11.94 -2.04
N PRO A 295 2.50 11.95 -1.46
CA PRO A 295 3.02 13.14 -0.80
C PRO A 295 3.18 14.35 -1.72
N GLY A 296 3.34 14.13 -3.03
CA GLY A 296 3.39 15.21 -4.01
C GLY A 296 2.13 16.10 -4.02
N ARG A 297 0.98 15.60 -3.58
CA ARG A 297 -0.27 16.39 -3.54
C ARG A 297 -0.24 17.52 -2.52
N TRP A 298 0.67 17.48 -1.56
CA TRP A 298 0.84 18.56 -0.58
C TRP A 298 2.26 19.11 -0.52
N LEU A 299 3.30 18.28 -0.72
CA LEU A 299 4.68 18.75 -0.80
C LEU A 299 4.92 19.66 -2.01
N ASN A 300 4.15 19.50 -3.10
CA ASN A 300 4.28 20.34 -4.29
C ASN A 300 3.43 21.62 -4.21
N ASP A 301 2.54 21.75 -3.22
CA ASP A 301 1.65 22.91 -3.11
C ASP A 301 2.25 23.95 -2.14
N PRO A 302 2.71 25.11 -2.63
CA PRO A 302 3.29 26.17 -1.80
C PRO A 302 2.32 26.72 -0.74
N ARG A 303 1.01 26.62 -0.98
CA ARG A 303 -0.01 27.06 -0.03
C ARG A 303 -0.04 26.15 1.19
N VAL A 304 0.11 24.83 0.98
CA VAL A 304 0.18 23.86 2.08
C VAL A 304 1.50 24.00 2.84
N VAL A 305 2.63 24.02 2.14
CA VAL A 305 3.96 24.23 2.76
C VAL A 305 3.98 25.54 3.55
N GLY A 306 3.46 26.62 2.95
CA GLY A 306 3.35 27.93 3.59
C GLY A 306 2.39 27.95 4.79
N ALA A 307 1.31 27.17 4.78
CA ALA A 307 0.39 27.06 5.92
C ALA A 307 1.05 26.30 7.09
N ILE A 308 1.76 25.21 6.82
CA ILE A 308 2.51 24.45 7.83
C ILE A 308 3.54 25.36 8.52
N ILE A 309 4.33 26.11 7.75
CA ILE A 309 5.34 27.03 8.30
C ILE A 309 4.70 28.15 9.13
N ARG A 310 3.48 28.55 8.82
CA ARG A 310 2.75 29.60 9.56
C ARG A 310 1.84 29.05 10.67
N HIS A 311 1.87 27.74 10.93
CA HIS A 311 1.13 27.12 12.03
C HIS A 311 1.50 27.72 13.40
N GLN A 312 2.77 28.09 13.56
CA GLN A 312 3.27 28.80 14.74
C GLN A 312 3.78 30.19 14.35
N PRO A 313 3.81 31.15 15.28
CA PRO A 313 4.52 32.40 15.10
C PRO A 313 5.96 32.14 14.65
N LEU A 314 6.40 32.82 13.60
CA LEU A 314 7.73 32.63 13.04
C LEU A 314 8.80 33.06 14.05
N SER A 315 9.50 32.07 14.60
CA SER A 315 10.69 32.22 15.42
C SER A 315 11.85 31.46 14.79
N HIS A 316 13.07 31.77 15.23
CA HIS A 316 14.26 31.02 14.81
C HIS A 316 14.10 29.51 15.10
N ASP A 317 13.62 29.16 16.30
CA ASP A 317 13.45 27.77 16.72
C ASP A 317 12.39 27.02 15.91
N TRP A 318 11.25 27.66 15.66
CA TRP A 318 10.20 27.06 14.85
C TRP A 318 10.66 26.87 13.40
N LEU A 319 11.28 27.88 12.80
CA LEU A 319 11.80 27.79 11.44
C LEU A 319 12.87 26.71 11.33
N THR A 320 13.74 26.57 12.33
CA THR A 320 14.73 25.49 12.41
C THR A 320 14.06 24.12 12.43
N ARG A 321 13.02 23.92 13.26
CA ARG A 321 12.29 22.64 13.32
C ARG A 321 11.60 22.31 12.01
N VAL A 322 10.92 23.26 11.40
CA VAL A 322 10.19 23.03 10.14
C VAL A 322 11.13 22.80 8.97
N VAL A 323 12.23 23.55 8.87
CA VAL A 323 13.26 23.30 7.84
C VAL A 323 13.84 21.90 8.04
N SER A 324 14.16 21.52 9.28
CA SER A 324 14.65 20.16 9.59
C SER A 324 13.63 19.07 9.26
N PHE A 325 12.33 19.32 9.44
CA PHE A 325 11.27 18.37 9.09
C PHE A 325 11.27 18.07 7.59
N PHE A 326 11.40 19.10 6.75
CA PHE A 326 11.39 18.99 5.30
C PHE A 326 12.73 18.60 4.67
N GLN A 327 13.83 18.78 5.39
CA GLN A 327 15.17 18.48 4.89
C GLN A 327 15.41 16.97 4.87
N VAL A 328 15.67 16.42 3.68
CA VAL A 328 15.98 15.00 3.48
C VAL A 328 17.39 14.87 2.94
N ASN A 329 18.23 14.15 3.65
CA ASN A 329 19.60 13.88 3.26
C ASN A 329 19.83 12.38 3.07
N ASP A 330 20.63 12.03 2.06
CA ASP A 330 21.09 10.67 1.81
C ASP A 330 22.60 10.65 1.59
N GLN A 331 23.35 10.02 2.50
CA GLN A 331 24.81 9.85 2.39
C GLN A 331 25.57 11.16 2.03
N GLY A 332 25.10 12.29 2.54
CA GLY A 332 25.68 13.62 2.28
C GLY A 332 25.09 14.36 1.08
N TYR A 333 24.17 13.77 0.33
CA TYR A 333 23.41 14.44 -0.72
C TYR A 333 22.07 14.95 -0.17
N GLU A 334 21.80 16.25 -0.36
CA GLU A 334 20.52 16.86 -0.04
C GLU A 334 19.50 16.52 -1.15
N LEU A 335 18.48 15.74 -0.80
CA LEU A 335 17.43 15.30 -1.72
C LEU A 335 16.21 16.23 -1.70
N ALA A 336 15.92 16.81 -0.54
CA ALA A 336 14.85 17.77 -0.37
C ALA A 336 15.25 18.85 0.63
N THR A 337 14.88 20.09 0.35
CA THR A 337 15.07 21.21 1.28
C THR A 337 14.06 22.32 1.02
N LEU A 338 13.95 23.27 1.97
CA LEU A 338 13.00 24.37 1.84
C LEU A 338 13.60 25.52 1.00
N GLN A 339 12.80 26.01 0.06
CA GLN A 339 13.05 27.24 -0.67
C GLN A 339 12.14 28.37 -0.17
N LEU A 340 12.70 29.56 -0.14
CA LEU A 340 12.04 30.80 0.26
C LEU A 340 12.18 31.84 -0.84
N THR A 341 11.05 32.41 -1.29
CA THR A 341 11.02 33.65 -2.07
C THR A 341 10.58 34.78 -1.15
N LEU A 342 11.50 35.70 -0.84
CA LEU A 342 11.20 36.94 -0.14
C LEU A 342 10.35 37.85 -1.02
N ARG A 343 9.38 38.55 -0.43
CA ARG A 343 8.47 39.48 -1.14
C ARG A 343 8.26 40.76 -0.35
N ASP A 344 8.10 41.86 -1.06
CA ASP A 344 7.83 43.19 -0.50
C ASP A 344 8.82 43.58 0.61
N GLU A 345 8.33 43.78 1.83
CA GLU A 345 9.11 44.17 3.01
C GLU A 345 9.68 42.97 3.79
N ASP A 346 9.51 41.75 3.28
CA ASP A 346 9.94 40.57 4.01
C ASP A 346 11.46 40.46 4.05
N ARG A 347 12.02 40.15 5.24
CA ARG A 347 13.46 40.07 5.47
C ARG A 347 13.89 38.87 6.31
N LEU A 348 15.14 38.50 6.14
CA LEU A 348 15.84 37.57 7.03
C LEU A 348 17.02 38.30 7.67
N PHE A 349 17.09 38.29 8.99
CA PHE A 349 18.26 38.79 9.71
C PHE A 349 19.30 37.69 9.82
N THR A 350 20.49 37.96 9.32
CA THR A 350 21.60 37.00 9.29
C THR A 350 22.86 37.61 9.89
N GLN A 351 23.87 36.77 10.16
CA GLN A 351 25.18 37.22 10.65
C GLN A 351 25.88 38.25 9.72
N GLN A 352 25.49 38.31 8.45
CA GLN A 352 26.03 39.24 7.46
C GLN A 352 25.15 40.49 7.28
N GLY A 353 24.06 40.61 8.04
CA GLY A 353 23.06 41.67 7.93
C GLY A 353 21.70 41.17 7.45
N ASP A 354 20.79 42.13 7.24
CA ASP A 354 19.44 41.88 6.73
C ASP A 354 19.45 41.59 5.23
N ILE A 355 18.76 40.51 4.85
CA ILE A 355 18.55 40.11 3.45
C ILE A 355 17.08 40.35 3.11
N GLY A 356 16.80 41.17 2.10
CA GLY A 356 15.48 41.42 1.55
C GLY A 356 15.31 40.88 0.12
N ALA A 357 14.12 41.09 -0.45
CA ALA A 357 13.79 40.63 -1.80
C ALA A 357 14.73 41.18 -2.90
N ASN A 358 15.21 42.42 -2.76
CA ASN A 358 16.10 43.05 -3.74
C ASN A 358 17.54 42.54 -3.69
N ASP A 359 17.92 41.83 -2.62
CA ASP A 359 19.28 41.32 -2.42
C ASP A 359 19.46 39.93 -3.05
N VAL A 360 18.36 39.29 -3.45
CA VAL A 360 18.32 37.89 -3.90
C VAL A 360 17.86 37.78 -5.34
N ARG A 361 18.67 37.15 -6.18
CA ARG A 361 18.28 36.70 -7.51
C ARG A 361 17.63 35.32 -7.41
N GLY A 362 16.30 35.30 -7.36
CA GLY A 362 15.50 34.07 -7.35
C GLY A 362 15.06 33.67 -5.95
N GLN A 363 15.47 32.49 -5.49
CA GLN A 363 15.08 31.91 -4.21
C GLN A 363 16.27 31.79 -3.28
N LEU A 364 15.98 31.74 -1.97
CA LEU A 364 16.92 31.31 -0.95
C LEU A 364 16.65 29.84 -0.62
N TRP A 365 17.72 29.09 -0.38
CA TRP A 365 17.65 27.72 0.14
C TRP A 365 17.93 27.78 1.64
N LEU A 366 17.01 27.24 2.45
CA LEU A 366 17.15 27.18 3.90
C LEU A 366 17.66 25.80 4.31
N ARG A 367 18.67 25.75 5.18
CA ARG A 367 19.29 24.49 5.62
C ARG A 367 19.52 24.46 7.11
N VAL A 368 19.34 23.27 7.68
CA VAL A 368 19.67 22.98 9.08
C VAL A 368 20.83 21.99 9.14
N GLU A 369 21.88 22.39 9.83
CA GLU A 369 23.08 21.58 10.03
C GLU A 369 23.26 21.25 11.51
N ALA A 370 23.67 20.02 11.80
CA ALA A 370 24.08 19.63 13.15
C ALA A 370 25.45 20.24 13.46
N VAL A 371 25.55 20.98 14.56
CA VAL A 371 26.78 21.62 15.03
C VAL A 371 26.99 21.30 16.52
N PRO A 372 28.22 21.39 17.06
CA PRO A 372 28.43 21.27 18.50
C PRO A 372 27.51 22.25 19.26
N GLY A 373 26.67 21.72 20.16
CA GLY A 373 25.72 22.53 20.93
C GLY A 373 24.32 22.70 20.32
N GLY A 374 24.02 22.08 19.17
CA GLY A 374 22.66 22.01 18.65
C GLY A 374 22.56 22.04 17.12
N HIS A 375 21.64 22.87 16.62
CA HIS A 375 21.35 23.01 15.20
C HIS A 375 21.61 24.43 14.74
N ARG A 376 22.15 24.57 13.53
CA ARG A 376 22.40 25.85 12.88
C ARG A 376 21.50 26.00 11.66
N LEU A 377 20.66 27.02 11.66
CA LEU A 377 19.85 27.40 10.50
C LEU A 377 20.63 28.38 9.62
N SER A 378 20.72 28.10 8.33
CA SER A 378 21.42 28.94 7.37
C SER A 378 20.59 29.16 6.11
N ALA A 379 20.87 30.28 5.42
CA ALA A 379 20.35 30.56 4.09
C ALA A 379 21.51 30.57 3.10
N THR A 380 21.30 29.96 1.94
CA THR A 380 22.15 30.12 0.75
C THR A 380 21.34 30.84 -0.31
N TRP A 381 21.93 31.81 -1.00
CA TRP A 381 21.25 32.55 -2.06
C TRP A 381 22.22 33.04 -3.13
N ARG A 382 21.66 33.47 -4.26
CA ARG A 382 22.42 34.18 -5.29
C ARG A 382 22.23 35.67 -5.12
N ASP A 383 23.32 36.40 -4.88
CA ASP A 383 23.30 37.84 -4.71
C ASP A 383 22.81 38.54 -5.99
N ALA A 384 21.88 39.49 -5.86
CA ALA A 384 21.24 40.15 -7.00
C ALA A 384 22.20 41.03 -7.81
N ASN A 385 23.15 41.69 -7.15
CA ASN A 385 24.04 42.67 -7.77
C ASN A 385 25.26 42.02 -8.42
N THR A 386 25.83 41.01 -7.76
CA THR A 386 27.08 40.36 -8.16
C THR A 386 26.86 39.00 -8.83
N GLY A 387 25.69 38.40 -8.64
CA GLY A 387 25.38 37.06 -9.15
C GLY A 387 26.15 35.94 -8.46
N ARG A 388 26.94 36.22 -7.42
CA ARG A 388 27.70 35.25 -6.63
C ARG A 388 26.78 34.48 -5.68
N ILE A 389 27.19 33.26 -5.34
CA ILE A 389 26.51 32.48 -4.31
C ILE A 389 27.04 32.92 -2.95
N SER A 390 26.13 33.29 -2.06
CA SER A 390 26.41 33.69 -0.68
C SER A 390 25.69 32.74 0.28
N ALA A 391 26.25 32.57 1.47
CA ALA A 391 25.66 31.80 2.54
C ALA A 391 25.88 32.50 3.89
N SER A 392 24.86 32.46 4.75
CA SER A 392 24.89 33.12 6.06
C SER A 392 23.98 32.41 7.05
N VAL A 393 24.34 32.46 8.32
CA VAL A 393 23.53 31.91 9.43
C VAL A 393 22.36 32.85 9.69
N ILE A 394 21.16 32.30 9.77
CA ILE A 394 19.95 33.06 10.11
C ILE A 394 19.92 33.23 11.62
N GLU A 395 19.84 34.47 12.09
CA GLU A 395 19.69 34.77 13.52
C GLU A 395 18.22 34.94 13.89
N ALA A 396 17.43 35.58 13.01
CA ALA A 396 15.99 35.72 13.21
C ALA A 396 15.23 35.92 11.89
N PRO A 397 14.04 35.35 11.73
CA PRO A 397 13.12 35.76 10.67
C PRO A 397 12.54 37.15 10.98
N GLN A 398 12.59 38.09 10.03
CA GLN A 398 12.00 39.42 10.18
C GLN A 398 10.89 39.63 9.16
N ARG A 399 9.63 39.46 9.59
CA ARG A 399 8.43 39.61 8.72
C ARG A 399 8.52 38.70 7.49
N LEU A 400 8.09 37.43 7.57
CA LEU A 400 7.98 36.55 6.39
C LEU A 400 6.51 36.28 6.03
N LEU A 401 5.66 37.29 6.19
CA LEU A 401 4.21 37.12 6.05
C LEU A 401 3.83 36.84 4.60
N LYS A 402 4.43 37.58 3.65
CA LYS A 402 4.11 37.50 2.22
C LYS A 402 4.99 36.53 1.45
N SER A 403 6.02 36.02 2.10
CA SER A 403 7.02 35.12 1.56
C SER A 403 6.40 33.84 1.04
N LEU A 404 6.92 33.37 -0.09
CA LEU A 404 6.50 32.08 -0.64
C LEU A 404 7.48 31.00 -0.16
N PHE A 405 6.94 29.96 0.46
CA PHE A 405 7.72 28.79 0.85
C PHE A 405 7.38 27.62 -0.09
N GLN A 406 8.40 26.93 -0.56
CA GLN A 406 8.29 25.81 -1.48
C GLN A 406 9.31 24.75 -1.10
N LEU A 407 9.12 23.52 -1.58
CA LEU A 407 10.12 22.48 -1.43
C LEU A 407 10.93 22.35 -2.72
N SER A 408 12.25 22.35 -2.58
CA SER A 408 13.19 21.95 -3.62
C SER A 408 13.37 20.45 -3.53
N PHE A 409 12.85 19.70 -4.49
CA PHE A 409 13.08 18.26 -4.64
C PHE A 409 12.94 17.89 -6.13
N ASP A 410 13.52 16.76 -6.53
CA ASP A 410 13.24 16.17 -7.85
C ASP A 410 11.90 15.41 -7.80
N PRO A 411 10.88 15.80 -8.59
CA PRO A 411 9.59 15.13 -8.58
C PRO A 411 9.62 13.66 -8.99
N GLN A 412 10.50 13.27 -9.92
CA GLN A 412 10.66 11.88 -10.33
C GLN A 412 11.30 11.07 -9.19
N LEU A 413 12.29 11.65 -8.53
CA LEU A 413 12.91 11.05 -7.36
C LEU A 413 11.90 10.88 -6.21
N LEU A 414 11.14 11.91 -5.87
CA LEU A 414 10.10 11.83 -4.84
C LEU A 414 9.07 10.74 -5.19
N LYS A 415 8.64 10.66 -6.45
CA LYS A 415 7.73 9.60 -6.92
C LYS A 415 8.34 8.20 -6.75
N SER A 416 9.62 8.03 -7.05
CA SER A 416 10.33 6.75 -6.89
C SER A 416 10.53 6.33 -5.42
N LEU A 417 10.72 7.30 -4.53
CA LEU A 417 11.00 7.07 -3.11
C LEU A 417 9.73 6.97 -2.26
N THR A 418 8.55 7.30 -2.78
CA THR A 418 7.33 7.36 -1.98
C THR A 418 6.36 6.24 -2.31
N TYR A 419 5.40 6.00 -1.41
CA TYR A 419 4.36 5.02 -1.64
C TYR A 419 3.33 5.64 -2.58
N GLN A 420 3.44 5.29 -3.85
CA GLN A 420 2.30 5.39 -4.74
C GLN A 420 1.41 4.19 -4.41
N ILE A 421 0.37 4.41 -3.61
CA ILE A 421 -0.80 3.55 -3.78
C ILE A 421 -1.20 3.82 -5.24
N PRO A 422 -1.29 2.80 -6.10
CA PRO A 422 -1.99 2.99 -7.37
C PRO A 422 -3.42 3.37 -6.99
N VAL A 423 -3.67 4.68 -6.88
CA VAL A 423 -4.97 5.22 -7.23
C VAL A 423 -5.17 4.74 -8.66
N ASN A 424 -6.36 4.22 -8.92
CA ASN A 424 -6.75 3.48 -10.11
C ASN A 424 -6.60 4.26 -11.45
N GLU A 425 -5.63 5.15 -11.59
CA GLU A 425 -5.33 5.96 -12.76
C GLU A 425 -4.65 5.15 -13.89
N ASP A 426 -4.06 3.99 -13.61
CA ASP A 426 -3.52 3.10 -14.67
C ASP A 426 -4.60 2.27 -15.40
N TYR A 427 -5.86 2.70 -15.26
CA TYR A 427 -7.03 1.88 -15.56
C TYR A 427 -8.26 2.70 -16.00
N LEU A 428 -8.07 4.00 -16.26
CA LEU A 428 -9.06 4.88 -16.89
C LEU A 428 -8.69 5.19 -18.34
#